data_AF-A0A2J6X662-F1
#
_entry.id   AF-A0A2J6X662-F1
#
_cell.length_a   1.000
_cell.length_b   1.000
_cell.length_c   1.000
_cell.angle_alpha   90.00
_cell.angle_beta   90.00
_cell.angle_gamma   90.00
#
_symmetry.space_group_name_H-M   'P 1'
#
loop_
_entity.id
_entity.type
_entity.pdbx_description
1 polymer ?
#
loop_
_entity_poly.entity_id
_entity_poly.type
_entity_poly.pdbx_seq_one_letter_code
_entity_poly.pdbx_strand_id
1 'polypeptide(L)' 'MANVLVAMSGGVDSSLAAALLQEAGHQVTGVTMHLWDDDEQGLRESLCCAAEAATSARRG' A
#
# COMPACT_ATOMS: atom_id res chain seq x y z
N MET A 1 -22.24 6.14 1.34
CA MET A 1 -21.24 5.19 1.86
C MET A 1 -21.07 4.07 0.83
N ALA A 2 -19.84 3.79 0.42
CA ALA A 2 -19.53 2.76 -0.58
C ALA A 2 -18.30 1.97 -0.14
N ASN A 3 -18.17 0.73 -0.64
CA ASN A 3 -17.00 -0.10 -0.44
C ASN A 3 -16.04 0.15 -1.59
N VAL A 4 -14.83 0.62 -1.28
CA VAL A 4 -13.87 1.11 -2.27
C VAL A 4 -12.59 0.29 -2.18
N LEU A 5 -12.21 -0.34 -3.30
CA LEU A 5 -10.90 -0.93 -3.48
C LEU A 5 -9.96 0.12 -4.07
N VAL A 6 -8.81 0.35 -3.41
CA VAL A 6 -7.78 1.27 -3.89
C VAL A 6 -6.56 0.45 -4.29
N ALA A 7 -6.13 0.58 -5.54
CA ALA A 7 -4.86 0.02 -5.98
C ALA A 7 -3.71 0.82 -5.33
N MET A 8 -2.97 0.17 -4.44
CA MET A 8 -1.88 0.74 -3.65
C MET A 8 -0.56 0.41 -4.34
N SER A 9 0.00 1.38 -5.07
CA SER A 9 1.32 1.23 -5.72
C SER A 9 2.49 1.38 -4.76
N GLY A 10 2.24 1.84 -3.52
CA GLY A 10 3.25 2.27 -2.56
C GLY A 10 3.62 3.75 -2.68
N GLY A 11 3.02 4.48 -3.62
CA GLY A 11 3.21 5.91 -3.79
C GLY A 11 2.36 6.77 -2.82
N VAL A 12 2.75 8.04 -2.69
CA VAL A 12 2.03 9.03 -1.88
C VAL A 12 0.61 9.30 -2.42
N ASP A 13 0.42 9.29 -3.74
CA ASP A 13 -0.88 9.60 -4.36
C ASP A 13 -1.95 8.56 -3.99
N SER A 14 -1.62 7.27 -4.11
CA SER A 14 -2.54 6.19 -3.71
C SER A 14 -2.85 6.22 -2.21
N SER A 15 -1.88 6.65 -1.39
CA SER A 15 -2.04 6.76 0.06
C SER A 15 -2.95 7.93 0.43
N LEU A 16 -2.78 9.08 -0.22
CA LEU A 16 -3.64 10.25 -0.03
C LEU A 16 -5.06 9.97 -0.51
N ALA A 17 -5.22 9.32 -1.67
CA ALA A 17 -6.53 8.94 -2.19
C ALA A 17 -7.29 8.03 -1.22
N ALA A 18 -6.62 7.02 -0.66
CA ALA A 18 -7.21 6.13 0.34
C ALA A 18 -7.62 6.88 1.62
N ALA A 19 -6.78 7.81 2.10
CA ALA A 19 -7.07 8.62 3.28
C ALA A 19 -8.30 9.51 3.08
N LEU A 20 -8.37 10.23 1.96
CA LEU A 20 -9.52 11.10 1.64
C LEU A 20 -10.83 10.32 1.54
N LEU A 21 -10.80 9.11 0.98
CA LEU A 21 -11.97 8.24 0.90
C LEU A 21 -12.40 7.75 2.29
N GLN A 22 -11.45 7.46 3.17
CA GLN A 22 -11.75 7.07 4.55
C GLN A 22 -12.34 8.24 5.35
N GLU A 23 -11.78 9.45 5.22
CA GLU A 23 -12.31 10.68 5.84
C GLU A 23 -13.72 11.03 5.34
N ALA A 24 -14.01 10.75 4.07
CA ALA A 24 -15.34 10.88 3.48
C ALA A 24 -16.33 9.77 3.95
N GLY A 25 -15.90 8.85 4.82
CA GLY A 25 -16.75 7.82 5.43
C GLY A 25 -16.98 6.60 4.54
N HIS A 26 -16.09 6.31 3.59
CA HIS A 26 -16.13 5.06 2.82
C HIS A 26 -15.44 3.91 3.55
N GLN A 27 -15.86 2.68 3.25
CA GLN A 27 -15.13 1.49 3.66
C GLN A 27 -14.04 1.21 2.62
N VAL A 28 -12.79 1.55 2.94
CA VAL A 28 -11.66 1.49 2.02
C VAL A 28 -10.82 0.24 2.27
N THR A 29 -10.47 -0.49 1.22
CA THR A 29 -9.50 -1.60 1.25
C THR A 29 -8.40 -1.34 0.24
N GLY A 30 -7.16 -1.25 0.69
CA GLY A 30 -5.99 -1.12 -0.17
C GLY A 30 -5.53 -2.48 -0.71
N VAL A 31 -5.21 -2.55 -2.00
CA VAL A 31 -4.68 -3.76 -2.66
C VAL A 31 -3.41 -3.44 -3.43
N THR A 32 -2.33 -4.18 -3.18
CA THR A 32 -1.10 -4.10 -3.97
C THR A 32 -1.06 -5.30 -4.91
N MET A 33 -0.89 -5.06 -6.20
CA MET A 33 -0.81 -6.12 -7.21
C MET A 33 0.65 -6.27 -7.65
N HIS A 34 1.15 -7.49 -7.59
CA HIS A 34 2.44 -7.86 -8.19
C HIS A 34 2.15 -8.37 -9.60
N LEU A 35 2.43 -7.54 -10.60
CA LEU A 35 2.13 -7.83 -12.02
C LEU A 35 3.36 -8.30 -12.80
N TRP A 36 4.52 -8.39 -12.15
CA TRP A 36 5.78 -8.85 -12.75
C TRP A 36 6.25 -10.12 -12.04
N ASP A 37 6.58 -11.15 -12.83
CA ASP A 37 7.36 -12.30 -12.38
C ASP A 37 8.81 -11.83 -12.24
N ASP A 38 9.16 -11.37 -11.04
CA ASP A 38 10.57 -11.20 -10.66
C ASP A 38 11.06 -12.56 -10.16
N ASP A 39 11.79 -13.27 -11.02
CA ASP A 39 12.67 -14.38 -10.64
C ASP A 39 13.39 -13.98 -9.34
N GLU A 40 13.31 -14.81 -8.29
CA GLU A 40 13.48 -14.48 -6.85
C GLU A 40 14.85 -13.91 -6.41
N GLN A 41 15.66 -13.39 -7.32
CA GLN A 41 17.03 -12.94 -7.09
C GLN A 41 17.16 -11.44 -6.79
N GLY A 42 16.16 -10.60 -7.13
CA GLY A 42 16.17 -9.15 -6.87
C GLY A 42 15.68 -8.72 -5.47
N LEU A 43 14.97 -9.59 -4.75
CA LEU A 43 14.33 -9.27 -3.46
C LEU A 43 15.30 -9.04 -2.30
N ARG A 44 16.58 -9.42 -2.44
CA ARG A 44 17.56 -9.26 -1.35
C ARG A 44 18.04 -7.83 -1.18
N GLU A 45 17.91 -6.96 -2.18
CA GLU A 45 18.33 -5.56 -2.07
C GLU A 45 17.24 -4.62 -1.52
N SER A 46 15.96 -5.00 -1.56
CA SER A 46 14.83 -4.17 -1.10
C SER A 46 14.32 -4.47 0.32
N LEU A 47 14.88 -5.46 1.01
CA LEU A 47 14.54 -5.81 2.40
C LEU A 47 14.91 -4.71 3.42
N CYS A 48 15.77 -3.75 3.06
CA CYS A 48 16.16 -2.68 3.97
C CYS A 48 15.04 -1.64 4.18
N CYS A 49 14.11 -1.48 3.23
CA CYS A 49 13.04 -0.46 3.31
C CYS A 49 11.64 -1.03 3.63
N ALA A 50 11.39 -2.31 3.36
CA ALA A 50 10.09 -2.94 3.61
C ALA A 50 9.80 -3.15 5.11
N ALA A 51 10.82 -3.44 5.92
CA ALA A 51 10.66 -3.62 7.37
C ALA A 51 10.29 -2.30 8.08
N GLU A 52 10.86 -1.18 7.66
CA GLU A 52 10.56 0.13 8.24
C GLU A 52 9.14 0.60 7.88
N ALA A 53 8.70 0.39 6.64
CA ALA A 53 7.33 0.67 6.22
C ALA A 53 6.30 -0.15 7.04
N ALA A 54 6.56 -1.44 7.26
CA ALA A 54 5.70 -2.30 8.09
C ALA A 54 5.66 -1.88 9.56
N THR A 55 6.73 -1.27 10.07
CA THR A 55 6.81 -0.80 11.47
C THR A 55 6.16 0.57 11.65
N SER A 56 6.28 1.46 10.66
CA SER A 56 5.61 2.77 10.63
C SER A 56 4.09 2.62 10.64
N ALA A 57 3.55 1.68 9.86
CA ALA A 57 2.12 1.40 9.79
C ALA A 57 1.49 0.88 11.10
N ARG A 58 2.29 0.38 12.05
CA ARG A 58 1.79 -0.11 13.35
C ARG A 58 1.72 0.96 14.44
N ARG A 59 2.34 2.13 14.22
CA ARG A 59 2.43 3.20 15.23
C ARG A 59 1.68 4.49 14.86
N GLY A 60 1.12 4.56 13.66
CA GLY A 60 0.26 5.66 13.20
C GLY A 60 -1.21 5.40 13.50
#